data_AF-A0A7S0VW23-F1
#
_entry.id   AF-A0A7S0VW23-F1
#
_cell.length_a   1.000
_cell.length_b   1.000
_cell.length_c   1.000
_cell.angle_alpha   90.00
_cell.angle_beta   90.00
_cell.angle_gamma   90.00
#
_symmetry.space_group_name_H-M   'P 1'
#
loop_
_entity.id
_entity.type
_entity.pdbx_description
1 polymer ?
#
loop_
_entity_poly.entity_id
_entity_poly.type
_entity_poly.pdbx_seq_one_letter_code
_entity_poly.pdbx_strand_id
1 'polypeptide(L)'
;VNASSLSFEGLSAWGAQIQEAGDLAGIDLILASVADTFFGQPFAYLVDAIFKPLLERNPHLFESRELYRENVQPRLWMRVPQICNGVSDLSAVKASIQILVQAELKKIEQSKKLKELESMEMRPWMDVKDMLSCNNTYACNLLDLDGIKKTINIIARTDRLPAQNSIEAMHVIQYAWVVVDVFNRTSSYYKKVSKVLYVLALLVSASLSIITVTALNQPETFSDDALRYTILGHSIAGSLLAATVAFLKPSLKWMQLRGSSLALEGEVWKFRTRCSRYSIKSVNQTYAQDTESELLRVVEVVKQHTIKAASLSNSSLLSKLDYFTLPHDPSVAKVFRHGQFRGSSMAGSFGQWEGKQRAGMADEEMGGAAGNDHSQSCVDDHHSPIRPDDYLKLRVAP
;
A
#
# COMPACT_ATOMS: atom_id res chain seq x y z
N VAL A 1 2.19 -18.87 57.89
CA VAL A 1 1.06 -19.66 57.32
C VAL A 1 1.66 -20.54 56.22
N ASN A 2 1.46 -21.86 56.31
CA ASN A 2 2.18 -22.87 55.49
C ASN A 2 1.82 -22.80 54.01
N ALA A 3 2.83 -22.91 53.15
CA ALA A 3 2.77 -22.78 51.69
C ALA A 3 2.68 -24.15 50.97
N SER A 4 1.70 -24.99 51.33
CA SER A 4 1.59 -26.34 50.74
C SER A 4 0.20 -26.71 50.21
N SER A 5 -0.69 -25.76 49.94
CA SER A 5 -1.96 -26.05 49.25
C SER A 5 -2.42 -24.89 48.36
N LEU A 6 -1.93 -24.84 47.12
CA LEU A 6 -2.51 -23.98 46.08
C LEU A 6 -2.67 -24.83 44.82
N SER A 7 -3.92 -25.17 44.49
CA SER A 7 -4.29 -25.90 43.28
C SER A 7 -4.29 -24.97 42.06
N PHE A 8 -4.08 -25.55 40.88
CA PHE A 8 -4.07 -24.87 39.58
C PHE A 8 -5.36 -24.08 39.29
N GLU A 9 -6.49 -24.47 39.90
CA GLU A 9 -7.77 -23.76 39.80
C GLU A 9 -7.73 -22.38 40.46
N GLY A 10 -6.98 -22.22 41.57
CA GLY A 10 -6.79 -20.93 42.25
C GLY A 10 -6.03 -19.92 41.39
N LEU A 11 -5.08 -20.37 40.57
CA LEU A 11 -4.35 -19.54 39.61
C LEU A 11 -5.23 -19.11 38.42
N SER A 12 -6.20 -19.94 38.02
CA SER A 12 -7.14 -19.61 36.93
C SER A 12 -8.20 -18.58 37.36
N ALA A 13 -8.72 -18.68 38.58
CA ALA A 13 -9.65 -17.71 39.15
C ALA A 13 -8.98 -16.35 39.39
N TRP A 14 -7.69 -16.35 39.73
CA TRP A 14 -6.86 -15.14 39.82
C TRP A 14 -6.63 -14.48 38.44
N GLY A 15 -6.46 -15.28 37.39
CA GLY A 15 -6.36 -14.80 36.01
C GLY A 15 -7.59 -14.02 35.52
N ALA A 16 -8.78 -14.40 35.97
CA ALA A 16 -10.04 -13.72 35.61
C ALA A 16 -10.22 -12.37 36.34
N GLN A 17 -9.81 -12.26 37.61
CA GLN A 17 -9.83 -10.98 38.35
C GLN A 17 -8.82 -9.95 37.81
N ILE A 18 -7.75 -10.42 37.15
CA ILE A 18 -6.74 -9.56 36.49
C ILE A 18 -7.29 -8.87 35.24
N GLN A 19 -8.35 -9.39 34.62
CA GLN A 19 -8.93 -8.85 33.39
C GLN A 19 -9.81 -7.60 33.64
N GLU A 20 -10.27 -7.40 34.88
CA GLU A 20 -11.22 -6.34 35.26
C GLU A 20 -10.54 -5.08 35.83
N ALA A 21 -9.32 -5.18 36.35
CA ALA A 21 -8.57 -4.05 36.92
C ALA A 21 -7.76 -3.32 35.84
N GLY A 22 -8.44 -2.54 35.01
CA GLY A 22 -7.87 -1.83 33.86
C GLY A 22 -7.01 -0.58 34.14
N ASP A 23 -6.36 -0.46 35.31
CA ASP A 23 -5.61 0.75 35.68
C ASP A 23 -4.19 0.46 36.20
N LEU A 24 -3.25 1.37 35.89
CA LEU A 24 -1.81 1.26 36.17
C LEU A 24 -1.50 1.04 37.68
N ALA A 25 -2.33 1.59 38.56
CA ALA A 25 -2.17 1.46 40.02
C ALA A 25 -2.38 0.02 40.53
N GLY A 26 -3.15 -0.82 39.82
CA GLY A 26 -3.39 -2.21 40.21
C GLY A 26 -2.15 -3.09 40.00
N ILE A 27 -1.31 -2.77 39.02
CA ILE A 27 -0.13 -3.56 38.67
C ILE A 27 1.00 -3.33 39.66
N ASP A 28 1.18 -2.11 40.14
CA ASP A 28 2.17 -1.78 41.17
C ASP A 28 1.88 -2.53 42.48
N LEU A 29 0.59 -2.66 42.84
CA LEU A 29 0.16 -3.42 44.02
C LEU A 29 0.40 -4.93 43.87
N ILE A 30 0.23 -5.46 42.65
CA ILE A 30 0.40 -6.88 42.33
C ILE A 30 1.88 -7.25 42.21
N LEU A 31 2.71 -6.41 41.60
CA LEU A 31 4.16 -6.61 41.52
C LEU A 31 4.79 -6.53 42.92
N ALA A 32 4.32 -5.63 43.78
CA ALA A 32 4.73 -5.56 45.18
C ALA A 32 4.33 -6.83 45.95
N SER A 33 3.10 -7.32 45.76
CA SER A 33 2.62 -8.53 46.43
C SER A 33 3.35 -9.80 45.97
N VAL A 34 3.60 -9.98 44.67
CA VAL A 34 4.35 -11.13 44.14
C VAL A 34 5.82 -11.09 44.57
N ALA A 35 6.44 -9.90 44.59
CA ALA A 35 7.81 -9.75 45.04
C ALA A 35 7.98 -10.01 46.55
N ASP A 36 7.06 -9.53 47.39
CA ASP A 36 7.05 -9.82 48.83
C ASP A 36 6.78 -11.31 49.12
N THR A 37 5.95 -11.98 48.30
CA THR A 37 5.57 -13.38 48.54
C THR A 37 6.64 -14.38 48.10
N PHE A 38 7.43 -14.08 47.06
CA PHE A 38 8.35 -15.05 46.46
C PHE A 38 9.85 -14.73 46.61
N PHE A 39 10.26 -13.46 46.72
CA PHE A 39 11.68 -13.09 46.58
C PHE A 39 12.20 -12.03 47.57
N GLY A 40 11.33 -11.47 48.41
CA GLY A 40 11.66 -10.43 49.39
C GLY A 40 11.81 -9.02 48.78
N GLN A 41 11.78 -8.02 49.67
CA GLN A 41 11.82 -6.57 49.36
C GLN A 41 12.86 -6.08 48.33
N PRO A 42 14.10 -6.62 48.22
CA PRO A 42 15.08 -6.07 47.26
C PRO A 42 14.73 -6.30 45.79
N PHE A 43 13.90 -7.29 45.45
CA PHE A 43 13.56 -7.58 44.04
C PHE A 43 12.45 -6.66 43.49
N ALA A 44 11.48 -6.28 44.34
CA ALA A 44 10.43 -5.32 43.98
C ALA A 44 11.04 -3.96 43.57
N TYR A 45 12.00 -3.48 44.37
CA TYR A 45 12.74 -2.26 44.09
C TYR A 45 13.58 -2.34 42.81
N LEU A 46 14.13 -3.52 42.48
CA LEU A 46 14.90 -3.71 41.25
C LEU A 46 14.00 -3.64 40.01
N VAL A 47 12.82 -4.26 40.06
CA VAL A 47 11.85 -4.19 38.97
C VAL A 47 11.42 -2.75 38.75
N ASP A 48 11.05 -2.04 39.82
CA ASP A 48 10.53 -0.68 39.69
C ASP A 48 11.64 0.33 39.29
N ALA A 49 12.85 0.21 39.83
CA ALA A 49 13.97 1.12 39.53
C ALA A 49 14.66 0.87 38.17
N ILE A 50 14.45 -0.29 37.54
CA ILE A 50 15.02 -0.62 36.23
C ILE A 50 13.96 -0.55 35.14
N PHE A 51 12.79 -1.16 35.35
CA PHE A 51 11.80 -1.25 34.28
C PHE A 51 11.03 0.05 34.08
N LYS A 52 10.68 0.79 35.14
CA LYS A 52 9.89 2.02 35.04
C LYS A 52 10.55 3.12 34.19
N PRO A 53 11.84 3.46 34.37
CA PRO A 53 12.50 4.44 33.50
C PRO A 53 12.71 3.95 32.06
N LEU A 54 12.82 2.64 31.87
CA LEU A 54 12.98 2.00 30.55
C LEU A 54 11.66 1.98 29.77
N LEU A 55 10.54 1.78 30.50
CA LEU A 55 9.16 1.90 30.04
C LEU A 55 8.83 3.34 29.61
N GLU A 56 9.19 4.33 30.43
CA GLU A 56 8.95 5.74 30.14
C GLU A 56 9.74 6.24 28.92
N ARG A 57 10.95 5.71 28.68
CA ARG A 57 11.79 6.10 27.52
C ARG A 57 11.32 5.51 26.19
N ASN A 58 10.56 4.42 26.17
CA ASN A 58 10.18 3.72 24.94
C ASN A 58 8.71 3.26 24.94
N PRO A 59 7.74 4.21 24.94
CA PRO A 59 6.31 3.89 25.10
C PRO A 59 5.74 3.03 23.95
N HIS A 60 6.35 3.06 22.76
CA HIS A 60 5.93 2.30 21.58
C HIS A 60 6.22 0.79 21.67
N LEU A 61 7.09 0.35 22.61
CA LEU A 61 7.35 -1.08 22.84
C LEU A 61 6.11 -1.85 23.35
N PHE A 62 5.06 -1.14 23.79
CA PHE A 62 3.86 -1.73 24.39
C PHE A 62 2.56 -1.48 23.62
N GLU A 63 2.59 -0.98 22.37
CA GLU A 63 1.39 -1.01 21.51
C GLU A 63 0.88 -2.44 21.25
N SER A 64 1.69 -3.47 21.52
CA SER A 64 1.23 -4.87 21.63
C SER A 64 1.69 -5.49 22.95
N ARG A 65 1.04 -5.12 24.05
CA ARG A 65 1.28 -5.61 25.43
C ARG A 65 1.33 -7.14 25.55
N GLU A 66 0.64 -7.86 24.67
CA GLU A 66 0.63 -9.33 24.60
C GLU A 66 1.96 -9.91 24.10
N LEU A 67 2.63 -9.25 23.15
CA LEU A 67 3.85 -9.73 22.51
C LEU A 67 5.06 -9.75 23.46
N TYR A 68 5.14 -8.76 24.36
CA TYR A 68 6.13 -8.73 25.44
C TYR A 68 5.89 -9.85 26.47
N ARG A 69 4.62 -10.05 26.85
CA ARG A 69 4.21 -11.06 27.82
C ARG A 69 4.49 -12.47 27.32
N GLU A 70 4.22 -12.75 26.04
CA GLU A 70 4.38 -14.08 25.46
C GLU A 70 5.83 -14.41 25.10
N ASN A 71 6.59 -13.45 24.57
CA ASN A 71 7.89 -13.76 23.95
C ASN A 71 9.10 -13.32 24.77
N VAL A 72 9.00 -12.20 25.47
CA VAL A 72 10.13 -11.57 26.16
C VAL A 72 10.19 -12.00 27.62
N GLN A 73 9.04 -11.96 28.30
CA GLN A 73 8.93 -12.27 29.72
C GLN A 73 9.49 -13.66 30.06
N PRO A 74 9.06 -14.79 29.45
CA PRO A 74 9.49 -16.13 29.89
C PRO A 74 11.01 -16.35 29.72
N ARG A 75 11.61 -15.77 28.68
CA ARG A 75 13.04 -15.91 28.38
C ARG A 75 13.92 -15.09 29.31
N LEU A 76 13.47 -13.90 29.70
CA LEU A 76 14.14 -13.07 30.69
C LEU A 76 14.09 -13.73 32.08
N TRP A 77 12.93 -14.24 32.49
CA TRP A 77 12.79 -14.90 33.80
C TRP A 77 13.70 -16.12 33.97
N MET A 78 14.02 -16.85 32.91
CA MET A 78 14.97 -17.96 32.99
C MET A 78 16.45 -17.52 33.10
N ARG A 79 16.80 -16.32 32.64
CA ARG A 79 18.19 -15.84 32.59
C ARG A 79 18.55 -14.90 33.74
N VAL A 80 17.58 -14.18 34.29
CA VAL A 80 17.83 -13.25 35.42
C VAL A 80 18.45 -13.95 36.64
N PRO A 81 17.98 -15.13 37.09
CA PRO A 81 18.62 -15.83 38.21
C PRO A 81 20.07 -16.23 37.93
N GLN A 82 20.41 -16.55 36.68
CA GLN A 82 21.77 -16.91 36.27
C GLN A 82 22.72 -15.70 36.31
N ILE A 83 22.20 -14.49 36.06
CA ILE A 83 22.96 -13.23 36.11
C ILE A 83 23.10 -12.74 37.56
N CYS A 84 22.08 -12.97 38.39
CA CYS A 84 22.10 -12.59 39.81
C CYS A 84 22.97 -13.52 40.67
N ASN A 85 23.19 -14.77 40.25
CA ASN A 85 24.05 -15.70 40.99
C ASN A 85 25.53 -15.35 40.81
N GLY A 86 26.10 -14.66 41.79
CA GLY A 86 27.55 -14.42 41.91
C GLY A 86 27.99 -12.96 41.78
N VAL A 87 27.06 -12.01 41.60
CA VAL A 87 27.39 -10.59 41.49
C VAL A 87 26.97 -9.85 42.76
N SER A 88 27.93 -9.35 43.52
CA SER A 88 27.69 -8.56 44.75
C SER A 88 27.31 -7.10 44.48
N ASP A 89 27.53 -6.62 43.25
CA ASP A 89 27.29 -5.22 42.86
C ASP A 89 26.00 -5.08 42.04
N LEU A 90 25.02 -4.39 42.63
CA LEU A 90 23.72 -4.10 42.04
C LEU A 90 23.82 -3.32 40.71
N SER A 91 24.84 -2.48 40.57
CA SER A 91 25.04 -1.65 39.37
C SER A 91 25.44 -2.51 38.15
N ALA A 92 26.25 -3.54 38.37
CA ALA A 92 26.67 -4.50 37.36
C ALA A 92 25.51 -5.42 36.92
N VAL A 93 24.64 -5.82 37.85
CA VAL A 93 23.41 -6.57 37.54
C VAL A 93 22.47 -5.72 36.68
N LYS A 94 22.29 -4.44 37.02
CA LYS A 94 21.46 -3.51 36.24
C LYS A 94 21.97 -3.34 34.80
N ALA A 95 23.28 -3.13 34.62
CA ALA A 95 23.88 -3.02 33.30
C ALA A 95 23.71 -4.31 32.47
N SER A 96 23.89 -5.48 33.11
CA SER A 96 23.77 -6.78 32.45
C SER A 96 22.33 -7.09 31.99
N ILE A 97 21.34 -6.78 32.83
CA ILE A 97 19.92 -6.91 32.47
C ILE A 97 19.58 -5.96 31.32
N GLN A 98 20.05 -4.70 31.37
CA GLN A 98 19.80 -3.73 30.30
C GLN A 98 20.35 -4.19 28.94
N ILE A 99 21.56 -4.73 28.91
CA ILE A 99 22.16 -5.28 27.68
C ILE A 99 21.34 -6.46 27.15
N LEU A 100 20.89 -7.35 28.05
CA LEU A 100 20.12 -8.53 27.65
C LEU A 100 18.73 -8.17 27.10
N VAL A 101 18.05 -7.21 27.73
CA VAL A 101 16.78 -6.66 27.23
C VAL A 101 16.98 -6.03 25.85
N GLN A 102 18.01 -5.19 25.67
CA GLN A 102 18.30 -4.58 24.37
C GLN A 102 18.61 -5.62 23.29
N ALA A 103 19.34 -6.68 23.63
CA ALA A 103 19.66 -7.75 22.68
C ALA A 103 18.42 -8.54 22.24
N GLU A 104 17.51 -8.88 23.15
CA GLU A 104 16.28 -9.60 22.79
C GLU A 104 15.29 -8.71 22.02
N LEU A 105 15.20 -7.42 22.35
CA LEU A 105 14.41 -6.47 21.57
C LEU A 105 14.90 -6.36 20.11
N LYS A 106 16.22 -6.30 19.91
CA LYS A 106 16.82 -6.27 18.57
C LYS A 106 16.52 -7.54 17.77
N LYS A 107 16.51 -8.71 18.40
CA LYS A 107 16.13 -9.99 17.75
C LYS A 107 14.67 -10.00 17.33
N ILE A 108 13.78 -9.48 18.18
CA ILE A 108 12.35 -9.41 17.85
C ILE A 108 12.13 -8.48 16.66
N GLU A 109 12.76 -7.30 16.65
CA GLU A 109 12.70 -6.37 15.52
C GLU A 109 13.21 -7.01 14.21
N GLN A 110 14.33 -7.74 14.28
CA GLN A 110 14.87 -8.48 13.13
C GLN A 110 13.91 -9.59 12.66
N SER A 111 13.31 -10.35 13.58
CA SER A 111 12.35 -11.41 13.23
C SER A 111 11.08 -10.84 12.60
N LYS A 112 10.63 -9.67 13.05
CA LYS A 112 9.48 -8.98 12.48
C LYS A 112 9.80 -8.47 11.08
N LYS A 113 10.97 -7.83 10.90
CA LYS A 113 11.46 -7.42 9.57
C LYS A 113 11.60 -8.60 8.63
N LEU A 114 12.08 -9.76 9.11
CA LEU A 114 12.22 -10.96 8.30
C LEU A 114 10.86 -11.54 7.88
N LYS A 115 9.90 -11.65 8.81
CA LYS A 115 8.52 -12.09 8.49
C LYS A 115 7.80 -11.09 7.58
N GLU A 116 8.02 -9.80 7.76
CA GLU A 116 7.52 -8.77 6.85
C GLU A 116 8.17 -8.92 5.47
N LEU A 117 9.49 -9.14 5.37
CA LEU A 117 10.17 -9.40 4.10
C LEU A 117 9.63 -10.66 3.41
N GLU A 118 9.54 -11.77 4.15
CA GLU A 118 9.04 -13.05 3.64
C GLU A 118 7.59 -12.95 3.16
N SER A 119 6.73 -12.22 3.89
CA SER A 119 5.32 -12.06 3.52
C SER A 119 5.09 -11.01 2.42
N MET A 120 5.99 -10.02 2.30
CA MET A 120 5.89 -8.93 1.34
C MET A 120 6.51 -9.29 -0.02
N GLU A 121 7.56 -10.11 -0.06
CA GLU A 121 8.16 -10.57 -1.32
C GLU A 121 7.40 -11.73 -1.96
N MET A 122 6.87 -12.69 -1.19
CA MET A 122 6.28 -13.88 -1.82
C MET A 122 4.98 -13.60 -2.60
N ARG A 123 4.19 -12.60 -2.21
CA ARG A 123 2.87 -12.35 -2.82
C ARG A 123 2.96 -11.90 -4.28
N PRO A 124 3.77 -10.88 -4.66
CA PRO A 124 3.97 -10.52 -6.06
C PRO A 124 4.48 -11.70 -6.90
N TRP A 125 5.41 -12.49 -6.36
CA TRP A 125 5.93 -13.67 -7.06
C TRP A 125 4.88 -14.76 -7.26
N MET A 126 4.01 -14.98 -6.28
CA MET A 126 2.89 -15.91 -6.42
C MET A 126 1.83 -15.39 -7.40
N ASP A 127 1.55 -14.08 -7.43
CA ASP A 127 0.66 -13.49 -8.42
C ASP A 127 1.24 -13.61 -9.84
N VAL A 128 2.54 -13.37 -10.02
CA VAL A 128 3.24 -13.57 -11.29
C VAL A 128 3.27 -15.05 -11.67
N LYS A 129 3.55 -15.94 -10.72
CA LYS A 129 3.51 -17.39 -10.95
C LYS A 129 2.11 -17.86 -11.32
N ASP A 130 1.07 -17.44 -10.61
CA ASP A 130 -0.33 -17.77 -10.90
C ASP A 130 -0.73 -17.22 -12.27
N MET A 131 -0.27 -16.00 -12.61
CA MET A 131 -0.46 -15.42 -13.94
C MET A 131 0.25 -16.25 -15.02
N LEU A 132 1.53 -16.59 -14.83
CA LEU A 132 2.33 -17.35 -15.80
C LEU A 132 1.89 -18.82 -15.92
N SER A 133 1.44 -19.43 -14.82
CA SER A 133 0.98 -20.83 -14.76
C SER A 133 -0.48 -20.97 -15.21
N CYS A 134 -1.16 -19.87 -15.49
CA CYS A 134 -2.49 -19.93 -16.04
C CYS A 134 -2.41 -20.58 -17.43
N ASN A 135 -3.25 -21.58 -17.71
CA ASN A 135 -3.40 -22.24 -19.04
C ASN A 135 -3.69 -21.25 -20.19
N ASN A 136 -3.90 -19.99 -19.81
CA ASN A 136 -4.34 -18.89 -20.63
C ASN A 136 -3.24 -17.88 -20.93
N THR A 137 -2.04 -18.10 -20.40
CA THR A 137 -0.87 -17.25 -20.64
C THR A 137 -0.04 -17.80 -21.77
N TYR A 138 0.23 -16.94 -22.75
CA TYR A 138 0.95 -17.30 -23.95
C TYR A 138 2.28 -16.57 -23.98
N ALA A 139 3.37 -17.32 -24.23
CA ALA A 139 4.67 -16.76 -24.57
C ALA A 139 4.81 -16.76 -26.08
N CYS A 140 5.30 -15.67 -26.67
CA CYS A 140 5.58 -15.57 -28.10
C CYS A 140 6.98 -15.01 -28.32
N ASN A 141 7.64 -15.43 -29.41
CA ASN A 141 8.90 -14.81 -29.83
C ASN A 141 8.62 -13.43 -30.43
N LEU A 142 9.34 -12.39 -30.00
CA LEU A 142 9.26 -11.07 -30.64
C LEU A 142 9.71 -11.08 -32.10
N LEU A 143 10.54 -12.05 -32.49
CA LEU A 143 11.00 -12.22 -33.87
C LEU A 143 10.01 -13.00 -34.75
N ASP A 144 9.05 -13.73 -34.16
CA ASP A 144 8.03 -14.50 -34.88
C ASP A 144 6.71 -13.72 -34.94
N LEU A 145 6.67 -12.72 -35.82
CA LEU A 145 5.51 -11.85 -35.99
C LEU A 145 4.26 -12.63 -36.45
N ASP A 146 4.44 -13.70 -37.22
CA ASP A 146 3.34 -14.54 -37.70
C ASP A 146 2.77 -15.42 -36.58
N GLY A 147 3.62 -16.01 -35.74
CA GLY A 147 3.22 -16.72 -34.53
C GLY A 147 2.51 -15.81 -33.54
N ILE A 148 3.01 -14.58 -33.33
CA ILE A 148 2.32 -13.56 -32.53
C ILE A 148 0.93 -13.28 -33.12
N LYS A 149 0.83 -13.06 -34.43
CA LYS A 149 -0.45 -12.75 -35.09
C LYS A 149 -1.46 -13.90 -34.96
N LYS A 150 -1.01 -15.16 -35.07
CA LYS A 150 -1.84 -16.36 -34.84
C LYS A 150 -2.29 -16.45 -33.38
N THR A 151 -1.37 -16.30 -32.44
CA THR A 151 -1.67 -16.35 -31.00
C THR A 151 -2.61 -15.22 -30.59
N ILE A 152 -2.39 -14.00 -31.06
CA ILE A 152 -3.32 -12.87 -30.88
C ILE A 152 -4.69 -13.19 -31.47
N ASN A 153 -4.78 -13.78 -32.66
CA ASN A 153 -6.06 -14.19 -33.24
C ASN A 153 -6.76 -15.28 -32.42
N ILE A 154 -6.01 -16.23 -31.85
CA ILE A 154 -6.56 -17.25 -30.95
C ILE A 154 -7.05 -16.60 -29.66
N ILE A 155 -6.28 -15.70 -29.06
CA ILE A 155 -6.66 -14.94 -27.87
C ILE A 155 -7.90 -14.08 -28.15
N ALA A 156 -7.93 -13.39 -29.28
CA ALA A 156 -9.03 -12.54 -29.69
C ALA A 156 -10.32 -13.32 -29.98
N ARG A 157 -10.20 -14.58 -30.46
CA ARG A 157 -11.33 -15.50 -30.65
C ARG A 157 -11.76 -16.19 -29.36
N THR A 158 -10.82 -16.42 -28.44
CA THR A 158 -11.12 -16.93 -27.10
C THR A 158 -11.54 -15.75 -26.25
N ASP A 159 -12.72 -15.21 -26.50
CA ASP A 159 -13.32 -14.19 -25.64
C ASP A 159 -13.63 -14.88 -24.29
N ARG A 160 -12.63 -14.86 -23.39
CA ARG A 160 -12.63 -15.55 -22.09
C ARG A 160 -13.43 -14.79 -21.04
N LEU A 161 -14.35 -13.95 -21.47
CA LEU A 161 -15.35 -13.42 -20.56
C LEU A 161 -16.23 -14.60 -20.13
N PRO A 162 -16.52 -14.76 -18.82
CA PRO A 162 -17.55 -15.72 -18.41
C PRO A 162 -18.80 -15.44 -19.24
N ALA A 163 -19.42 -16.49 -19.77
CA ALA A 163 -20.51 -16.38 -20.73
C ALA A 163 -21.61 -15.42 -20.26
N GLN A 164 -21.78 -15.31 -18.93
CA GLN A 164 -22.56 -14.27 -18.27
C GLN A 164 -21.82 -13.83 -17.00
N ASN A 165 -21.62 -12.52 -16.83
CA ASN A 165 -21.34 -11.96 -15.50
C ASN A 165 -22.67 -11.76 -14.77
N SER A 166 -22.67 -11.92 -13.46
CA SER A 166 -23.80 -11.49 -12.62
C SER A 166 -24.06 -9.99 -12.82
N ILE A 167 -25.29 -9.56 -12.56
CA ILE A 167 -25.67 -8.13 -12.64
C ILE A 167 -24.90 -7.35 -11.55
N GLU A 168 -24.70 -7.98 -10.41
CA GLU A 168 -23.92 -7.49 -9.29
C GLU A 168 -22.46 -7.23 -9.69
N ALA A 169 -21.78 -8.17 -10.35
CA ALA A 169 -20.42 -7.97 -10.86
C ALA A 169 -20.33 -6.79 -11.82
N MET A 170 -21.35 -6.62 -12.68
CA MET A 170 -21.41 -5.50 -13.60
C MET A 170 -21.50 -4.16 -12.85
N HIS A 171 -22.37 -4.06 -11.84
CA HIS A 171 -22.48 -2.86 -11.01
C HIS A 171 -21.20 -2.57 -10.21
N VAL A 172 -20.53 -3.61 -9.68
CA VAL A 172 -19.27 -3.44 -8.94
C VAL A 172 -18.15 -2.95 -9.86
N ILE A 173 -18.00 -3.52 -11.06
CA ILE A 173 -17.04 -3.03 -12.06
C ILE A 173 -17.36 -1.57 -12.46
N GLN A 174 -18.64 -1.28 -12.71
CA GLN A 174 -19.08 0.06 -13.07
C GLN A 174 -18.71 1.07 -11.96
N TYR A 175 -19.03 0.76 -10.71
CA TYR A 175 -18.67 1.59 -9.57
C TYR A 175 -17.16 1.78 -9.43
N ALA A 176 -16.37 0.71 -9.62
CA ALA A 176 -14.91 0.82 -9.59
C ALA A 176 -14.38 1.79 -10.66
N TRP A 177 -14.89 1.73 -11.90
CA TRP A 177 -14.53 2.67 -12.96
C TRP A 177 -15.00 4.11 -12.68
N VAL A 178 -16.14 4.31 -12.02
CA VAL A 178 -16.56 5.64 -11.56
C VAL A 178 -15.50 6.23 -10.64
N VAL A 179 -15.05 5.45 -9.66
CA VAL A 179 -14.02 5.90 -8.70
C VAL A 179 -12.70 6.21 -9.41
N VAL A 180 -12.26 5.36 -10.35
CA VAL A 180 -11.07 5.60 -11.18
C VAL A 180 -11.18 6.92 -11.95
N ASP A 181 -12.28 7.16 -12.64
CA ASP A 181 -12.48 8.38 -13.45
C ASP A 181 -12.55 9.64 -12.59
N VAL A 182 -13.22 9.58 -11.43
CA VAL A 182 -13.27 10.69 -10.47
C VAL A 182 -11.88 11.00 -9.92
N PHE A 183 -11.09 9.98 -9.58
CA PHE A 183 -9.70 10.17 -9.13
C PHE A 183 -8.83 10.77 -10.23
N ASN A 184 -8.92 10.28 -11.46
CA ASN A 184 -8.15 10.80 -12.59
C ASN A 184 -8.49 12.25 -12.93
N ARG A 185 -9.79 12.61 -12.93
CA ARG A 185 -10.23 13.99 -13.16
C ARG A 185 -9.74 14.92 -12.06
N THR A 186 -9.89 14.52 -10.80
CA THR A 186 -9.45 15.34 -9.67
C THR A 186 -7.93 15.46 -9.62
N SER A 187 -7.21 14.37 -9.87
CA SER A 187 -5.76 14.34 -10.01
C SER A 187 -5.30 15.35 -11.07
N SER A 188 -5.95 15.36 -12.24
CA SER A 188 -5.65 16.32 -13.32
C SER A 188 -5.91 17.77 -12.93
N TYR A 189 -6.95 18.05 -12.15
CA TYR A 189 -7.21 19.38 -11.59
C TYR A 189 -6.07 19.82 -10.66
N TYR A 190 -5.68 19.00 -9.69
CA TYR A 190 -4.58 19.32 -8.78
C TYR A 190 -3.23 19.43 -9.49
N LYS A 191 -3.00 18.68 -10.57
CA LYS A 191 -1.83 18.86 -11.45
C LYS A 191 -1.79 20.26 -12.05
N LYS A 192 -2.93 20.76 -12.56
CA LYS A 192 -3.03 22.12 -13.11
C LYS A 192 -2.78 23.17 -12.02
N VAL A 193 -3.44 23.05 -10.87
CA VAL A 193 -3.25 23.96 -9.73
C VAL A 193 -1.79 23.98 -9.28
N SER A 194 -1.14 22.81 -9.17
CA SER A 194 0.27 22.72 -8.81
C SER A 194 1.18 23.44 -9.82
N LYS A 195 0.92 23.29 -11.12
CA LYS A 195 1.67 23.99 -12.16
C LYS A 195 1.49 25.51 -12.08
N VAL A 196 0.26 25.98 -11.89
CA VAL A 196 -0.04 27.41 -11.78
C VAL A 196 0.65 28.02 -10.56
N LEU A 197 0.54 27.39 -9.39
CA LEU A 197 1.21 27.88 -8.18
C LEU A 197 2.74 27.87 -8.31
N TYR A 198 3.30 26.88 -8.99
CA TYR A 198 4.73 26.84 -9.28
C TYR A 198 5.18 27.97 -10.21
N VAL A 199 4.43 28.24 -11.29
CA VAL A 199 4.70 29.37 -12.19
C VAL A 199 4.60 30.70 -11.44
N LEU A 200 3.60 30.90 -10.59
CA LEU A 200 3.49 32.10 -9.76
C LEU A 200 4.68 32.24 -8.80
N ALA A 201 5.15 31.14 -8.21
CA ALA A 201 6.30 31.17 -7.32
C ALA A 201 7.57 31.57 -8.06
N LEU A 202 7.76 31.05 -9.28
CA LEU A 202 8.87 31.44 -10.15
C LEU A 202 8.80 32.90 -10.57
N LEU A 203 7.61 33.43 -10.87
CA LEU A 203 7.45 34.83 -11.23
C LEU A 203 7.80 35.77 -10.07
N VAL A 204 7.35 35.46 -8.85
CA VAL A 204 7.67 36.25 -7.65
C VAL A 204 9.17 36.21 -7.32
N SER A 205 9.84 35.06 -7.48
CA SER A 205 11.27 34.97 -7.21
C SER A 205 12.12 35.60 -8.32
N ALA A 206 11.70 35.47 -9.58
CA ALA A 206 12.36 36.12 -10.71
C ALA A 206 12.22 37.64 -10.65
N SER A 207 11.03 38.18 -10.36
CA SER A 207 10.83 39.62 -10.21
C SER A 207 11.68 40.20 -9.09
N LEU A 208 11.71 39.54 -7.92
CA LEU A 208 12.57 39.95 -6.81
C LEU A 208 14.05 39.99 -7.24
N SER A 209 14.52 38.96 -7.94
CA SER A 209 15.90 38.86 -8.39
C SER A 209 16.26 39.98 -9.39
N ILE A 210 15.36 40.29 -10.34
CA ILE A 210 15.54 41.40 -11.28
C ILE A 210 15.62 42.73 -10.51
N ILE A 211 14.71 42.98 -9.56
CA ILE A 211 14.71 44.20 -8.76
C ILE A 211 16.01 44.34 -7.97
N THR A 212 16.46 43.28 -7.29
CA THR A 212 17.71 43.28 -6.53
C THR A 212 18.93 43.54 -7.43
N VAL A 213 19.02 42.90 -8.59
CA VAL A 213 20.13 43.10 -9.53
C VAL A 213 20.15 44.53 -10.09
N THR A 214 18.99 45.07 -10.47
CA THR A 214 18.93 46.45 -10.99
C THR A 214 19.26 47.47 -9.91
N ALA A 215 18.76 47.28 -8.68
CA ALA A 215 19.07 48.16 -7.55
C ALA A 215 20.56 48.17 -7.19
N LEU A 216 21.25 47.03 -7.32
CA LEU A 216 22.70 46.93 -7.07
C LEU A 216 23.55 47.59 -8.16
N ASN A 217 23.13 47.50 -9.42
CA ASN A 217 23.91 48.03 -10.54
C ASN A 217 23.65 49.51 -10.82
N GLN A 218 22.46 50.03 -10.50
CA GLN A 218 22.04 51.40 -10.81
C GLN A 218 21.37 52.05 -9.60
N PRO A 219 22.12 52.44 -8.56
CA PRO A 219 21.55 52.92 -7.30
C PRO A 219 20.70 54.20 -7.46
N GLU A 220 20.94 55.00 -8.51
CA GLU A 220 20.15 56.22 -8.75
C GLU A 220 18.77 55.98 -9.38
N THR A 221 18.49 54.77 -9.89
CA THR A 221 17.21 54.48 -10.56
C THR A 221 16.04 54.24 -9.60
N PHE A 222 16.32 53.81 -8.36
CA PHE A 222 15.29 53.52 -7.37
C PHE A 222 15.46 54.43 -6.15
N SER A 223 14.38 55.08 -5.73
CA SER A 223 14.33 55.68 -4.39
C SER A 223 14.41 54.59 -3.32
N ASP A 224 15.18 54.84 -2.26
CA ASP A 224 15.35 53.93 -1.12
C ASP A 224 14.01 53.46 -0.54
N ASP A 225 13.01 54.36 -0.47
CA ASP A 225 11.69 54.03 0.03
C ASP A 225 10.94 53.07 -0.91
N ALA A 226 11.02 53.29 -2.23
CA ALA A 226 10.40 52.42 -3.22
C ALA A 226 10.99 51.01 -3.20
N LEU A 227 12.32 50.90 -3.03
CA LEU A 227 13.00 49.61 -2.88
C LEU A 227 12.52 48.88 -1.63
N ARG A 228 12.46 49.57 -0.48
CA ARG A 228 11.98 49.01 0.80
C ARG A 228 10.55 48.48 0.69
N TYR A 229 9.62 49.28 0.15
CA TYR A 229 8.23 48.85 -0.02
C TYR A 229 8.08 47.70 -1.01
N THR A 230 8.89 47.67 -2.07
CA THR A 230 8.85 46.60 -3.07
C THR A 230 9.33 45.27 -2.48
N ILE A 231 10.43 45.29 -1.72
CA ILE A 231 10.95 44.09 -1.01
C ILE A 231 9.93 43.59 0.02
N LEU A 232 9.31 44.51 0.78
CA LEU A 232 8.25 44.18 1.72
C LEU A 232 7.05 43.52 1.02
N GLY A 233 6.61 44.10 -0.10
CA GLY A 233 5.52 43.55 -0.91
C GLY A 233 5.82 42.15 -1.44
N HIS A 234 7.02 41.90 -1.95
CA HIS A 234 7.46 40.58 -2.41
C HIS A 234 7.51 39.57 -1.27
N SER A 235 7.96 39.99 -0.09
CA SER A 235 8.03 39.11 1.10
C SER A 235 6.64 38.66 1.55
N ILE A 236 5.65 39.58 1.53
CA ILE A 236 4.25 39.27 1.85
C ILE A 236 3.65 38.35 0.78
N ALA A 237 3.82 38.67 -0.50
CA ALA A 237 3.31 37.88 -1.62
C ALA A 237 3.90 36.46 -1.63
N GLY A 238 5.22 36.34 -1.43
CA GLY A 238 5.91 35.06 -1.33
C GLY A 238 5.42 34.23 -0.14
N SER A 239 5.23 34.86 1.02
CA SER A 239 4.72 34.19 2.23
C SER A 239 3.28 33.69 2.04
N LEU A 240 2.40 34.51 1.44
CA LEU A 240 1.03 34.13 1.13
C LEU A 240 0.97 32.96 0.14
N LEU A 241 1.83 32.98 -0.88
CA LEU A 241 1.92 31.91 -1.85
C LEU A 241 2.45 30.61 -1.23
N ALA A 242 3.49 30.71 -0.41
CA ALA A 242 4.03 29.57 0.32
C ALA A 242 2.99 28.96 1.27
N ALA A 243 2.26 29.79 2.02
CA ALA A 243 1.16 29.36 2.88
C ALA A 243 0.05 28.67 2.06
N THR A 244 -0.29 29.20 0.88
CA THR A 244 -1.28 28.61 -0.02
C THR A 244 -0.83 27.23 -0.52
N VAL A 245 0.43 27.09 -0.93
CA VAL A 245 1.00 25.80 -1.36
C VAL A 245 1.03 24.80 -0.21
N ALA A 246 1.45 25.24 0.98
CA ALA A 246 1.51 24.42 2.19
C ALA A 246 0.13 23.98 2.67
N PHE A 247 -0.88 24.83 2.54
CA PHE A 247 -2.28 24.53 2.89
C PHE A 247 -2.91 23.56 1.88
N LEU A 248 -2.78 23.85 0.58
CA LEU A 248 -3.43 23.04 -0.45
C LEU A 248 -2.74 21.70 -0.69
N LYS A 249 -1.41 21.64 -0.55
CA LYS A 249 -0.53 20.50 -0.88
C LYS A 249 -0.89 19.84 -2.23
N PRO A 250 -0.99 20.61 -3.33
CA PRO A 250 -1.57 20.13 -4.58
C PRO A 250 -0.75 19.00 -5.22
N SER A 251 0.59 19.04 -5.10
CA SER A 251 1.47 18.00 -5.63
C SER A 251 1.25 16.65 -4.93
N LEU A 252 1.18 16.66 -3.59
CA LEU A 252 0.89 15.46 -2.80
C LEU A 252 -0.47 14.87 -3.19
N LYS A 253 -1.53 15.70 -3.25
CA LYS A 253 -2.87 15.27 -3.64
C LYS A 253 -2.91 14.68 -5.05
N TRP A 254 -2.24 15.32 -6.00
CA TRP A 254 -2.11 14.83 -7.37
C TRP A 254 -1.48 13.44 -7.42
N MET A 255 -0.34 13.23 -6.75
CA MET A 255 0.37 11.95 -6.72
C MET A 255 -0.46 10.84 -6.06
N GLN A 256 -1.06 11.12 -4.89
CA GLN A 256 -1.86 10.14 -4.14
C GLN A 256 -3.11 9.71 -4.93
N LEU A 257 -3.84 10.66 -5.53
CA LEU A 257 -5.01 10.37 -6.36
C LEU A 257 -4.63 9.57 -7.61
N ARG A 258 -3.51 9.90 -8.26
CA ARG A 258 -3.02 9.17 -9.44
C ARG A 258 -2.59 7.75 -9.08
N GLY A 259 -1.82 7.58 -8.01
CA GLY A 259 -1.39 6.27 -7.55
C GLY A 259 -2.57 5.37 -7.20
N SER A 260 -3.56 5.91 -6.50
CA SER A 260 -4.77 5.18 -6.11
C SER A 260 -5.66 4.82 -7.31
N SER A 261 -5.74 5.71 -8.29
CA SER A 261 -6.44 5.42 -9.55
C SER A 261 -5.78 4.27 -10.33
N LEU A 262 -4.44 4.28 -10.46
CA LEU A 262 -3.71 3.22 -11.13
C LEU A 262 -3.79 1.88 -10.38
N ALA A 263 -3.72 1.92 -9.05
CA ALA A 263 -3.90 0.74 -8.22
C ALA A 263 -5.29 0.11 -8.42
N LEU A 264 -6.33 0.94 -8.40
CA LEU A 264 -7.70 0.47 -8.60
C LEU A 264 -7.94 -0.05 -10.02
N GLU A 265 -7.38 0.61 -11.03
CA GLU A 265 -7.40 0.14 -12.41
C GLU A 265 -6.75 -1.25 -12.54
N GLY A 266 -5.60 -1.46 -11.90
CA GLY A 266 -4.95 -2.78 -11.85
C GLY A 266 -5.85 -3.86 -11.21
N GLU A 267 -6.55 -3.55 -10.13
CA GLU A 267 -7.47 -4.48 -9.48
C GLU A 267 -8.71 -4.78 -10.34
N VAL A 268 -9.25 -3.78 -11.05
CA VAL A 268 -10.33 -4.01 -12.03
C VAL A 268 -9.87 -4.93 -13.16
N TRP A 269 -8.64 -4.77 -13.66
CA TRP A 269 -8.09 -5.68 -14.66
C TRP A 269 -7.88 -7.10 -14.13
N LYS A 270 -7.37 -7.27 -12.91
CA LYS A 270 -7.27 -8.58 -12.26
C LYS A 270 -8.64 -9.25 -12.09
N PHE A 271 -9.66 -8.48 -11.74
CA PHE A 271 -11.04 -8.97 -11.63
C PHE A 271 -11.57 -9.42 -12.99
N ARG A 272 -11.41 -8.61 -14.04
CA ARG A 272 -11.87 -8.94 -15.41
C ARG A 272 -11.17 -10.17 -15.99
N THR A 273 -9.88 -10.32 -15.71
CA THR A 273 -9.07 -11.46 -16.17
C THR A 273 -9.20 -12.69 -15.27
N ARG A 274 -9.92 -12.58 -14.15
CA ARG A 274 -10.08 -13.64 -13.14
C ARG A 274 -8.71 -14.18 -12.67
N CYS A 275 -7.78 -13.27 -12.41
CA CYS A 275 -6.43 -13.59 -11.93
C CYS A 275 -6.28 -13.29 -10.44
N SER A 276 -5.21 -13.81 -9.82
CA SER A 276 -4.86 -13.57 -8.41
C SER A 276 -6.02 -13.94 -7.46
N ARG A 277 -6.45 -13.02 -6.59
CA ARG A 277 -7.55 -13.19 -5.62
C ARG A 277 -8.92 -13.41 -6.27
N TYR A 278 -9.04 -13.09 -7.56
CA TYR A 278 -10.27 -13.27 -8.33
C TYR A 278 -10.25 -14.54 -9.19
N SER A 279 -9.18 -15.35 -9.05
CA SER A 279 -9.12 -16.68 -9.66
C SER A 279 -10.16 -17.59 -9.03
N ILE A 280 -10.96 -18.22 -9.89
CA ILE A 280 -12.01 -19.16 -9.50
C ILE A 280 -11.32 -20.46 -9.04
N LYS A 281 -10.91 -20.49 -7.78
CA LYS A 281 -10.38 -21.68 -7.12
C LYS A 281 -11.57 -22.50 -6.62
N SER A 282 -12.06 -23.45 -7.43
CA SER A 282 -12.99 -24.56 -7.06
C SER A 282 -14.32 -24.60 -7.84
N VAL A 283 -14.82 -25.83 -8.00
CA VAL A 283 -15.91 -26.33 -8.86
C VAL A 283 -17.31 -25.90 -8.39
N ASN A 284 -17.45 -25.28 -7.21
CA ASN A 284 -18.74 -24.94 -6.63
C ASN A 284 -19.16 -23.49 -6.99
N GLN A 285 -20.32 -23.33 -7.61
CA GLN A 285 -20.86 -22.04 -8.11
C GLN A 285 -21.03 -20.94 -7.03
N THR A 286 -21.04 -21.28 -5.74
CA THR A 286 -21.26 -20.32 -4.64
C THR A 286 -20.15 -19.26 -4.53
N TYR A 287 -18.96 -19.50 -5.10
CA TYR A 287 -17.81 -18.59 -4.99
C TYR A 287 -17.88 -17.32 -5.87
N ALA A 288 -18.83 -17.21 -6.81
CA ALA A 288 -18.92 -16.03 -7.66
C ALA A 288 -19.20 -14.74 -6.85
N GLN A 289 -20.09 -14.81 -5.86
CA GLN A 289 -20.48 -13.68 -5.00
C GLN A 289 -19.33 -13.19 -4.11
N ASP A 290 -18.41 -14.10 -3.72
CA ASP A 290 -17.26 -13.74 -2.90
C ASP A 290 -16.28 -12.85 -3.68
N THR A 291 -16.10 -13.09 -4.99
CA THR A 291 -15.16 -12.29 -5.80
C THR A 291 -15.62 -10.84 -5.98
N GLU A 292 -16.93 -10.62 -6.10
CA GLU A 292 -17.53 -9.30 -6.26
C GLU A 292 -17.44 -8.49 -4.97
N SER A 293 -17.76 -9.15 -3.85
CA SER A 293 -17.64 -8.59 -2.51
C SER A 293 -16.19 -8.21 -2.22
N GLU A 294 -15.22 -9.03 -2.65
CA GLU A 294 -13.80 -8.73 -2.50
C GLU A 294 -13.36 -7.52 -3.35
N LEU A 295 -13.81 -7.40 -4.60
CA LEU A 295 -13.51 -6.21 -5.41
C LEU A 295 -14.12 -4.95 -4.78
N LEU A 296 -15.38 -5.01 -4.35
CA LEU A 296 -16.03 -3.89 -3.68
C LEU A 296 -15.29 -3.47 -2.40
N ARG A 297 -14.85 -4.45 -1.59
CA ARG A 297 -14.03 -4.21 -0.40
C ARG A 297 -12.72 -3.51 -0.76
N VAL A 298 -12.03 -3.95 -1.80
CA VAL A 298 -10.77 -3.32 -2.27
C VAL A 298 -11.03 -1.90 -2.74
N VAL A 299 -12.10 -1.64 -3.50
CA VAL A 299 -12.49 -0.30 -3.95
C VAL A 299 -12.69 0.63 -2.74
N GLU A 300 -13.43 0.19 -1.73
CA GLU A 300 -13.70 1.00 -0.54
C GLU A 300 -12.44 1.23 0.31
N VAL A 301 -11.58 0.22 0.46
CA VAL A 301 -10.29 0.37 1.15
C VAL A 301 -9.40 1.39 0.44
N VAL A 302 -9.25 1.28 -0.88
CA VAL A 302 -8.45 2.23 -1.67
C VAL A 302 -9.05 3.63 -1.57
N LYS A 303 -10.36 3.75 -1.65
CA LYS A 303 -11.07 5.04 -1.50
C LYS A 303 -10.80 5.67 -0.13
N GLN A 304 -11.02 4.94 0.96
CA GLN A 304 -10.79 5.42 2.32
C GLN A 304 -9.32 5.78 2.56
N HIS A 305 -8.39 4.95 2.09
CA HIS A 305 -6.96 5.23 2.17
C HIS A 305 -6.61 6.51 1.41
N THR A 306 -7.12 6.69 0.18
CA THR A 306 -6.89 7.89 -0.64
C THR A 306 -7.40 9.15 0.05
N ILE A 307 -8.61 9.09 0.61
CA ILE A 307 -9.23 10.23 1.31
C ILE A 307 -8.39 10.65 2.50
N LYS A 308 -7.93 9.69 3.30
CA LYS A 308 -7.06 9.93 4.47
C LYS A 308 -5.68 10.45 4.06
N ALA A 309 -4.99 9.75 3.15
CA ALA A 309 -3.63 10.06 2.73
C ALA A 309 -3.50 11.41 2.01
N ALA A 310 -4.49 11.78 1.20
CA ALA A 310 -4.49 13.06 0.48
C ALA A 310 -5.13 14.21 1.29
N SER A 311 -5.49 13.98 2.56
CA SER A 311 -6.20 14.94 3.43
C SER A 311 -7.42 15.55 2.75
N LEU A 312 -8.21 14.70 2.08
CA LEU A 312 -9.39 15.11 1.30
C LEU A 312 -10.67 15.11 2.13
N SER A 313 -10.62 14.73 3.40
CA SER A 313 -11.77 14.73 4.31
C SER A 313 -12.46 16.10 4.38
N ASN A 314 -11.68 17.19 4.30
CA ASN A 314 -12.18 18.56 4.38
C ASN A 314 -12.51 19.15 2.99
N SER A 315 -12.38 18.36 1.92
CA SER A 315 -12.59 18.80 0.54
C SER A 315 -13.99 18.41 0.05
N SER A 316 -14.56 19.22 -0.85
CA SER A 316 -15.79 18.90 -1.60
C SER A 316 -15.63 17.71 -2.58
N LEU A 317 -14.57 16.91 -2.42
CA LEU A 317 -14.36 15.71 -3.21
C LEU A 317 -15.34 14.59 -2.83
N LEU A 318 -15.69 14.47 -1.54
CA LEU A 318 -16.66 13.49 -1.08
C LEU A 318 -18.06 13.78 -1.62
N SER A 319 -18.49 15.04 -1.56
CA SER A 319 -19.77 15.43 -2.16
C SER A 319 -19.79 15.23 -3.67
N LYS A 320 -18.65 15.35 -4.35
CA LYS A 320 -18.53 14.97 -5.76
C LYS A 320 -18.67 13.47 -5.99
N LEU A 321 -18.03 12.63 -5.16
CA LEU A 321 -18.17 11.18 -5.26
C LEU A 321 -19.63 10.75 -5.08
N ASP A 322 -20.32 11.29 -4.07
CA ASP A 322 -21.73 11.00 -3.81
C ASP A 322 -22.66 11.55 -4.91
N TYR A 323 -22.27 12.65 -5.56
CA TYR A 323 -22.99 13.18 -6.71
C TYR A 323 -22.81 12.31 -7.96
N PHE A 324 -21.62 11.72 -8.14
CA PHE A 324 -21.29 10.90 -9.31
C PHE A 324 -21.82 9.47 -9.25
N THR A 325 -22.32 9.01 -8.10
CA THR A 325 -22.99 7.70 -7.97
C THR A 325 -24.44 7.71 -8.47
N LEU A 326 -25.04 8.88 -8.75
CA LEU A 326 -26.39 9.01 -9.28
C LEU A 326 -26.37 9.51 -10.73
N PRO A 327 -26.48 8.63 -11.74
CA PRO A 327 -26.26 8.96 -13.15
C PRO A 327 -27.51 9.56 -13.82
N HIS A 328 -28.22 10.46 -13.13
CA HIS A 328 -29.40 11.11 -13.72
C HIS A 328 -29.04 12.30 -14.62
N ASP A 329 -27.86 12.88 -14.48
CA ASP A 329 -27.46 14.05 -15.27
C ASP A 329 -26.63 13.65 -16.50
N PRO A 330 -27.11 13.89 -17.73
CA PRO A 330 -26.37 13.59 -18.96
C PRO A 330 -25.08 14.42 -19.10
N SER A 331 -24.96 15.56 -18.42
CA SER A 331 -23.73 16.38 -18.42
C SER A 331 -22.58 15.66 -17.72
N VAL A 332 -22.90 14.82 -16.74
CA VAL A 332 -21.96 14.01 -15.96
C VAL A 332 -21.41 12.85 -16.80
N ALA A 333 -22.17 12.34 -17.77
CA ALA A 333 -21.72 11.24 -18.64
C ALA A 333 -20.40 11.55 -19.38
N LYS A 334 -20.14 12.83 -19.70
CA LYS A 334 -18.90 13.30 -20.36
C LYS A 334 -17.64 13.14 -19.52
N VAL A 335 -17.81 12.98 -18.21
CA VAL A 335 -16.71 12.81 -17.26
C VAL A 335 -16.12 11.40 -17.35
N PHE A 336 -16.97 10.45 -17.70
CA PHE A 336 -16.65 9.03 -17.70
C PHE A 336 -16.08 8.60 -19.05
N ARG A 337 -14.99 7.84 -19.00
CA ARG A 337 -14.20 7.45 -20.18
C ARG A 337 -14.24 5.96 -20.49
N HIS A 338 -14.85 5.19 -19.60
CA HIS A 338 -14.79 3.74 -19.62
C HIS A 338 -16.06 3.07 -20.17
N GLY A 339 -16.93 3.81 -20.86
CA GLY A 339 -18.19 3.24 -21.40
C GLY A 339 -19.20 2.84 -20.31
N GLN A 340 -19.00 3.29 -19.08
CA GLN A 340 -19.77 2.88 -17.89
C GLN A 340 -21.22 3.38 -17.88
N PHE A 341 -21.56 4.42 -18.64
CA PHE A 341 -22.93 4.91 -18.77
C PHE A 341 -23.28 5.16 -20.23
N ARG A 342 -24.58 5.14 -20.53
CA ARG A 342 -25.08 5.52 -21.85
C ARG A 342 -24.63 6.96 -22.17
N GLY A 343 -23.93 7.13 -23.29
CA GLY A 343 -23.37 8.43 -23.71
C GLY A 343 -22.03 8.81 -23.10
N SER A 344 -21.44 7.95 -22.25
CA SER A 344 -20.04 8.11 -21.84
C SER A 344 -19.10 7.84 -23.01
N SER A 345 -17.95 8.51 -23.02
CA SER A 345 -16.95 8.27 -24.05
C SER A 345 -16.36 6.87 -23.88
N MET A 346 -16.12 6.15 -24.98
CA MET A 346 -15.39 4.87 -24.99
C MET A 346 -13.92 5.04 -25.39
N ALA A 347 -13.45 6.28 -25.58
CA ALA A 347 -12.10 6.57 -26.07
C ALA A 347 -10.98 6.09 -25.11
N GLY A 348 -11.30 5.68 -23.88
CA GLY A 348 -10.33 5.18 -22.91
C GLY A 348 -10.33 3.66 -22.69
N SER A 349 -11.37 2.92 -23.09
CA SER A 349 -11.58 1.55 -22.60
C SER A 349 -10.78 0.46 -23.32
N PHE A 350 -10.43 0.69 -24.57
CA PHE A 350 -9.68 -0.25 -25.40
C PHE A 350 -8.93 0.60 -26.38
N GLY A 351 -7.64 0.30 -26.58
CA GLY A 351 -6.79 1.02 -27.51
C GLY A 351 -7.55 1.25 -28.81
N GLN A 352 -8.07 2.46 -28.97
CA GLN A 352 -8.28 3.03 -30.28
C GLN A 352 -6.87 3.18 -30.82
N TRP A 353 -6.38 2.07 -31.38
CA TRP A 353 -5.87 2.05 -32.73
C TRP A 353 -6.66 3.09 -33.49
N GLU A 354 -6.15 4.33 -33.52
CA GLU A 354 -6.59 5.33 -34.48
C GLU A 354 -6.30 4.71 -35.84
N GLY A 355 -7.28 3.94 -36.32
CA GLY A 355 -7.34 3.34 -37.63
C GLY A 355 -7.55 4.45 -38.61
N LYS A 356 -6.49 5.23 -38.80
CA LYS A 356 -6.22 5.94 -40.04
C LYS A 356 -5.73 4.91 -41.05
N GLN A 357 -6.59 3.93 -41.37
CA GLN A 357 -6.47 2.83 -42.35
C GLN A 357 -7.60 1.83 -41.99
N ARG A 358 -8.58 1.46 -42.81
CA ARG A 358 -8.61 1.22 -44.25
C ARG A 358 -10.05 1.23 -44.77
N ALA A 359 -10.30 2.12 -45.73
CA ALA A 359 -11.27 1.93 -46.80
C ALA A 359 -10.64 1.13 -47.97
N GLY A 360 -9.88 0.08 -47.69
CA GLY A 360 -9.15 -0.63 -48.74
C GLY A 360 -8.35 -1.81 -48.22
N MET A 361 -8.98 -2.98 -48.18
CA MET A 361 -8.39 -4.28 -48.47
C MET A 361 -9.51 -5.31 -48.37
N ALA A 362 -10.26 -5.40 -49.46
CA ALA A 362 -10.81 -6.67 -49.89
C ALA A 362 -9.66 -7.46 -50.56
N ASP A 363 -9.78 -8.77 -50.52
CA ASP A 363 -9.03 -9.77 -51.27
C ASP A 363 -7.62 -10.12 -50.76
N GLU A 364 -7.54 -11.23 -50.01
CA GLU A 364 -6.76 -12.41 -50.41
C GLU A 364 -6.93 -13.56 -49.39
N GLU A 365 -7.65 -14.61 -49.82
CA GLU A 365 -7.50 -16.01 -49.37
C GLU A 365 -6.11 -16.53 -49.86
N MET A 366 -5.48 -17.65 -49.47
CA MET A 366 -5.88 -18.96 -48.98
C MET A 366 -4.60 -19.79 -48.67
N GLY A 367 -4.68 -20.85 -47.85
CA GLY A 367 -3.76 -22.03 -47.82
C GLY A 367 -2.46 -21.88 -47.00
N GLY A 368 -1.92 -22.87 -46.29
CA GLY A 368 -2.23 -24.29 -46.08
C GLY A 368 -1.40 -24.84 -44.90
N ALA A 369 -1.75 -26.05 -44.44
CA ALA A 369 -1.21 -26.72 -43.26
C ALA A 369 -0.01 -27.62 -43.57
N ALA A 370 0.94 -27.76 -42.63
CA ALA A 370 1.77 -28.97 -42.47
C ALA A 370 2.44 -28.96 -41.09
N GLY A 371 2.37 -30.09 -40.39
CA GLY A 371 2.93 -30.30 -39.06
C GLY A 371 4.43 -30.58 -39.08
N ASN A 372 5.07 -30.44 -37.92
CA ASN A 372 6.34 -31.09 -37.65
C ASN A 372 6.48 -31.38 -36.15
N ASP A 373 6.76 -32.65 -35.87
CA ASP A 373 6.98 -33.21 -34.54
C ASP A 373 8.49 -33.18 -34.26
N HIS A 374 8.93 -32.35 -33.32
CA HIS A 374 10.33 -32.22 -32.92
C HIS A 374 10.45 -32.26 -31.40
N SER A 375 10.82 -33.43 -30.89
CA SER A 375 11.40 -33.63 -29.56
C SER A 375 12.85 -33.10 -29.55
N GLN A 376 12.98 -31.77 -29.64
CA GLN A 376 14.28 -31.10 -29.59
C GLN A 376 14.62 -30.82 -28.12
N SER A 377 15.71 -31.39 -27.61
CA SER A 377 16.20 -31.09 -26.26
C SER A 377 16.50 -29.59 -26.16
N CYS A 378 15.74 -28.89 -25.32
CA CYS A 378 15.87 -27.46 -25.07
C CYS A 378 17.30 -27.14 -24.59
N VAL A 379 18.09 -26.54 -25.47
CA VAL A 379 19.31 -25.83 -25.10
C VAL A 379 18.86 -24.45 -24.58
N ASP A 380 19.22 -24.11 -23.35
CA ASP A 380 18.86 -22.82 -22.74
C ASP A 380 19.62 -21.68 -23.41
N ASP A 381 19.04 -21.07 -24.43
CA ASP A 381 19.64 -19.94 -25.14
C ASP A 381 19.19 -18.57 -24.58
N HIS A 382 18.55 -18.56 -23.39
CA HIS A 382 18.02 -17.37 -22.70
C HIS A 382 16.96 -16.54 -23.44
N HIS A 383 16.79 -16.74 -24.75
CA HIS A 383 16.07 -15.82 -25.64
C HIS A 383 15.00 -16.52 -26.48
N SER A 384 15.01 -17.84 -26.57
CA SER A 384 13.95 -18.59 -27.24
C SER A 384 12.68 -18.65 -26.40
N PRO A 385 11.49 -18.64 -27.05
CA PRO A 385 10.23 -18.78 -26.36
C PRO A 385 10.14 -20.17 -25.76
N ILE A 386 9.90 -20.22 -24.47
CA ILE A 386 9.70 -21.46 -23.74
C ILE A 386 8.34 -21.41 -23.06
N ARG A 387 7.68 -22.55 -22.89
CA ARG A 387 6.41 -22.62 -22.16
C ARG A 387 6.64 -22.22 -20.70
N PRO A 388 5.66 -21.57 -20.03
CA PRO A 388 5.83 -21.15 -18.64
C PRO A 388 6.28 -22.27 -17.70
N ASP A 389 5.74 -23.48 -17.86
CA ASP A 389 6.14 -24.65 -17.05
C ASP A 389 7.60 -25.07 -17.27
N ASP A 390 8.06 -24.98 -18.51
CA ASP A 390 9.43 -25.33 -18.89
C ASP A 390 10.41 -24.21 -18.47
N TYR A 391 9.99 -22.93 -18.50
CA TYR A 391 10.75 -21.81 -17.91
C TYR A 391 10.99 -22.02 -16.41
N LEU A 392 9.92 -22.39 -15.69
CA LEU A 392 9.99 -22.64 -14.24
C LEU A 392 10.91 -23.82 -13.92
N LYS A 393 10.86 -24.91 -14.70
CA LYS A 393 11.75 -26.06 -14.53
C LYS A 393 13.21 -25.75 -14.87
N LEU A 394 13.45 -24.96 -15.92
CA LEU A 394 14.79 -24.67 -16.42
C LEU A 394 15.53 -23.63 -15.56
N ARG A 395 14.81 -22.67 -14.97
CA ARG A 395 15.43 -21.48 -14.34
C ARG A 395 15.01 -21.18 -12.90
N VAL A 396 13.97 -21.82 -12.38
CA VAL A 396 13.43 -21.50 -11.04
C VAL A 396 13.47 -22.70 -10.09
N ALA A 397 13.38 -23.93 -10.60
CA ALA A 397 13.66 -25.14 -9.82
C ALA A 397 15.18 -25.26 -9.58
N PRO A 398 15.64 -25.42 -8.32
CA PRO A 398 17.06 -25.53 -7.97
C PRO A 398 17.71 -26.83 -8.43
#